data_AF-A0A3R7ERB0-F1
#
_entry.id   AF-A0A3R7ERB0-F1
#
_cell.length_a   1.000
_cell.length_b   1.000
_cell.length_c   1.000
_cell.angle_alpha   90.00
_cell.angle_beta   90.00
_cell.angle_gamma   90.00
#
_symmetry.space_group_name_H-M   'P 1'
#
loop_
_entity.id
_entity.type
_entity.pdbx_description
1 polymer ?
#
loop_
_entity_poly.entity_id
_entity_poly.type
_entity_poly.pdbx_seq_one_letter_code
_entity_poly.pdbx_strand_id
1 'polypeptide(L)'
;MSSTLPIASNLYFDNHFQRPGVKLLPNEFYTTSEDMVLVTVLGSCVAACIQDRTAGIGGMNHFMLPDDGADVAQAASDSMRYGAYAMEVLINELIKAGGRRERFEAKVFGGGAVLAGMTTMNIGDRNSEFVRRYLALEKIRIVAEDLQGNHPRKVAFMPRTGQVMVKKLRLQQEAGVAEREQALVRQSAEARAERLAAARKRVELFSTPAAARPRVELFGAAGGGAGAGSPKPRIELFGGGPRPIKSNNARTTEEA
;
A
#
# COMPACT_ATOMS: atom_id res chain seq x y z
N MET A 1 -4.36 19.40 -13.26
CA MET A 1 -3.98 18.78 -11.96
C MET A 1 -3.05 17.62 -12.29
N SER A 2 -1.78 17.70 -11.91
CA SER A 2 -0.84 16.58 -12.10
C SER A 2 -1.28 15.46 -11.15
N SER A 3 -2.07 14.52 -11.66
CA SER A 3 -2.44 13.32 -10.92
C SER A 3 -1.21 12.44 -10.81
N THR A 4 -0.52 12.50 -9.67
CA THR A 4 0.55 11.53 -9.35
C THR A 4 -0.05 10.12 -9.44
N LEU A 5 0.51 9.28 -10.31
CA LEU A 5 0.06 7.90 -10.45
C LEU A 5 0.25 7.14 -9.11
N PRO A 6 -0.69 6.25 -8.73
CA PRO A 6 -0.61 5.54 -7.45
C PRO A 6 0.37 4.36 -7.50
N ILE A 7 1.66 4.66 -7.68
CA ILE A 7 2.74 3.68 -7.77
C ILE A 7 3.17 3.29 -6.35
N ALA A 8 3.26 1.99 -6.08
CA ALA A 8 3.75 1.49 -4.79
C ALA A 8 5.22 1.88 -4.56
N SER A 9 5.52 2.40 -3.36
CA SER A 9 6.88 2.86 -2.98
C SER A 9 7.53 2.02 -1.89
N ASN A 10 6.82 1.04 -1.35
CA ASN A 10 7.30 0.16 -0.26
C ASN A 10 8.25 -0.93 -0.77
N LEU A 11 9.45 -0.51 -1.18
CA LEU A 11 10.55 -1.36 -1.61
C LEU A 11 11.28 -1.97 -0.40
N TYR A 12 11.62 -3.25 -0.48
CA TYR A 12 12.35 -3.97 0.55
C TYR A 12 13.13 -5.14 -0.06
N PHE A 13 13.97 -5.82 0.73
CA PHE A 13 14.56 -7.09 0.33
C PHE A 13 13.76 -8.25 0.95
N ASP A 14 13.25 -9.16 0.13
CA ASP A 14 12.48 -10.31 0.60
C ASP A 14 13.42 -11.48 0.92
N ASN A 15 13.58 -11.78 2.20
CA ASN A 15 14.45 -12.87 2.68
C ASN A 15 13.92 -14.27 2.34
N HIS A 16 12.64 -14.44 2.01
CA HIS A 16 12.11 -15.74 1.62
C HIS A 16 12.43 -16.04 0.15
N PHE A 17 12.29 -15.03 -0.72
CA PHE A 17 12.55 -15.14 -2.15
C PHE A 17 13.98 -14.77 -2.56
N GLN A 18 14.78 -14.26 -1.63
CA GLN A 18 16.17 -13.82 -1.81
C GLN A 18 16.33 -12.83 -2.97
N ARG A 19 15.41 -11.87 -3.07
CA ARG A 19 15.37 -10.86 -4.14
C ARG A 19 14.72 -9.56 -3.68
N PRO A 20 14.91 -8.44 -4.39
CA PRO A 20 14.16 -7.22 -4.13
C PRO A 20 12.65 -7.48 -4.19
N GLY A 21 11.87 -6.74 -3.41
CA GLY A 21 10.44 -6.89 -3.36
C GLY A 21 9.71 -5.57 -3.15
N VAL A 22 8.45 -5.55 -3.57
CA VAL A 22 7.55 -4.41 -3.38
C VAL A 22 6.31 -4.88 -2.65
N LYS A 23 5.89 -4.15 -1.61
CA LYS A 23 4.61 -4.40 -0.95
C LYS A 23 3.56 -3.43 -1.48
N LEU A 24 2.52 -3.98 -2.13
CA LEU A 24 1.41 -3.19 -2.64
C LEU A 24 0.32 -3.06 -1.58
N LEU A 25 -0.06 -1.82 -1.28
CA LEU A 25 -1.22 -1.47 -0.47
C LEU A 25 -2.47 -1.33 -1.37
N PRO A 26 -3.68 -1.27 -0.77
CA PRO A 26 -4.88 -0.98 -1.54
C PRO A 26 -4.71 0.30 -2.36
N ASN A 27 -5.23 0.26 -3.58
CA ASN A 27 -5.23 1.35 -4.55
C ASN A 27 -3.86 1.65 -5.17
N GLU A 28 -2.84 0.81 -4.92
CA GLU A 28 -1.54 0.92 -5.56
C GLU A 28 -1.38 -0.10 -6.70
N PHE A 29 -0.47 0.23 -7.62
CA PHE A 29 0.03 -0.71 -8.61
C PHE A 29 1.55 -0.62 -8.70
N TYR A 30 2.16 -1.63 -9.32
CA TYR A 30 3.59 -1.62 -9.63
C TYR A 30 3.86 -2.41 -10.91
N THR A 31 4.74 -1.88 -11.76
CA THR A 31 5.19 -2.50 -13.01
C THR A 31 6.70 -2.57 -13.02
N THR A 32 7.27 -3.67 -13.50
CA THR A 32 8.72 -3.88 -13.50
C THR A 32 9.14 -4.88 -14.57
N SER A 33 10.38 -4.75 -15.03
CA SER A 33 11.13 -5.72 -15.84
C SER A 33 12.27 -6.39 -15.05
N GLU A 34 12.47 -5.98 -13.79
CA GLU A 34 13.53 -6.48 -12.92
C GLU A 34 13.16 -7.85 -12.29
N ASP A 35 14.16 -8.61 -11.87
CA ASP A 35 13.94 -9.85 -11.12
C ASP A 35 13.61 -9.55 -9.65
N MET A 36 12.34 -9.29 -9.39
CA MET A 36 11.82 -8.93 -8.08
C MET A 36 10.48 -9.60 -7.78
N VAL A 37 10.03 -9.50 -6.52
CA VAL A 37 8.75 -10.04 -6.07
C VAL A 37 7.75 -8.93 -5.70
N LEU A 38 6.55 -8.97 -6.27
CA LEU A 38 5.45 -8.09 -5.91
C LEU A 38 4.55 -8.82 -4.91
N VAL A 39 4.35 -8.24 -3.73
CA VAL A 39 3.65 -8.89 -2.62
C VAL A 39 2.47 -8.06 -2.17
N THR A 40 1.33 -8.71 -1.93
CA THR A 40 0.18 -8.07 -1.30
C THR A 40 -0.63 -9.02 -0.44
N VAL A 41 -1.50 -8.48 0.39
CA VAL A 41 -2.45 -9.24 1.23
C VAL A 41 -3.85 -8.80 0.85
N LEU A 42 -4.69 -9.77 0.52
CA LEU A 42 -6.02 -9.56 -0.05
C LEU A 42 -7.09 -10.11 0.89
N GLY A 43 -8.10 -9.28 1.14
CA GLY A 43 -9.38 -9.71 1.67
C GLY A 43 -10.44 -9.69 0.57
N SER A 44 -11.43 -8.80 0.69
CA SER A 44 -12.44 -8.57 -0.36
C SER A 44 -11.85 -7.91 -1.60
N CYS A 45 -10.72 -7.21 -1.48
CA CYS A 45 -9.96 -6.67 -2.62
C CYS A 45 -9.53 -7.75 -3.60
N VAL A 46 -9.23 -7.33 -4.83
CA VAL A 46 -8.67 -8.21 -5.87
C VAL A 46 -7.35 -7.62 -6.37
N ALA A 47 -6.41 -8.51 -6.67
CA ALA A 47 -5.18 -8.18 -7.39
C ALA A 47 -5.18 -8.85 -8.75
N ALA A 48 -4.89 -8.07 -9.80
CA ALA A 48 -4.57 -8.59 -11.12
C ALA A 48 -3.04 -8.54 -11.32
N CYS A 49 -2.46 -9.71 -11.61
CA CYS A 49 -1.08 -9.87 -12.02
C CYS A 49 -1.06 -10.03 -13.54
N ILE A 50 -0.50 -9.06 -14.28
CA ILE A 50 -0.43 -9.09 -15.74
C ILE A 50 1.03 -9.16 -16.16
N GLN A 51 1.33 -9.97 -17.17
CA GLN A 51 2.68 -10.11 -17.70
C GLN A 51 2.71 -10.27 -19.22
N ASP A 52 3.80 -9.82 -19.83
CA ASP A 52 4.29 -10.27 -21.13
C ASP A 52 5.54 -11.11 -20.91
N ARG A 53 5.41 -12.44 -21.04
CA ARG A 53 6.52 -13.39 -20.85
C ARG A 53 7.66 -13.16 -21.85
N THR A 54 7.36 -12.71 -23.07
CA THR A 54 8.39 -12.52 -24.09
C THR A 54 9.20 -11.26 -23.81
N ALA A 55 8.54 -10.18 -23.38
CA ALA A 55 9.22 -8.95 -23.01
C ALA A 55 9.93 -9.05 -21.63
N GLY A 56 9.54 -10.01 -20.79
CA GLY A 56 10.06 -10.14 -19.43
C GLY A 56 9.55 -9.04 -18.49
N ILE A 57 8.36 -8.51 -18.78
CA ILE A 57 7.74 -7.39 -18.06
C ILE A 57 6.46 -7.89 -17.43
N GLY A 58 6.20 -7.45 -16.21
CA GLY A 58 4.89 -7.62 -15.62
C GLY A 58 4.63 -6.65 -14.49
N GLY A 59 3.42 -6.73 -13.96
CA GLY A 59 2.98 -5.84 -12.93
C GLY A 59 1.79 -6.41 -12.18
N MET A 60 1.54 -5.81 -11.04
CA MET A 60 0.43 -6.17 -10.15
C MET A 60 -0.28 -4.89 -9.73
N ASN A 61 -1.61 -4.94 -9.65
CA ASN A 61 -2.38 -3.94 -8.92
C ASN A 61 -3.03 -4.54 -7.68
N HIS A 62 -3.54 -3.68 -6.81
CA HIS A 62 -4.40 -4.05 -5.71
C HIS A 62 -5.56 -3.06 -5.70
N PHE A 63 -6.73 -3.47 -6.18
CA PHE A 63 -7.90 -2.60 -6.23
C PHE A 63 -9.03 -3.11 -5.33
N MET A 64 -9.86 -2.17 -4.88
CA MET A 64 -11.12 -2.44 -4.21
C MET A 64 -12.16 -1.50 -4.81
N LEU A 65 -13.32 -2.01 -5.21
CA LEU A 65 -14.42 -1.15 -5.61
C LEU A 65 -15.01 -0.47 -4.35
N PRO A 66 -15.38 0.83 -4.42
CA PRO A 66 -16.11 1.49 -3.34
C PRO A 66 -17.41 0.75 -3.00
N ASP A 67 -17.83 0.89 -1.74
CA ASP A 67 -19.13 0.36 -1.32
C ASP A 67 -20.24 1.15 -2.00
N ASP A 68 -21.26 0.44 -2.46
CA ASP A 68 -22.39 1.09 -3.12
C ASP A 68 -23.27 1.67 -2.02
N GLY A 69 -23.13 2.98 -1.76
CA GLY A 69 -24.01 3.71 -0.85
C GLY A 69 -25.49 3.60 -1.25
N ALA A 70 -26.37 4.30 -0.51
CA ALA A 70 -27.83 4.17 -0.63
C ALA A 70 -28.42 4.40 -2.04
N ASP A 71 -27.67 4.98 -2.98
CA ASP A 71 -28.09 5.19 -4.37
C ASP A 71 -27.34 4.24 -5.33
N VAL A 72 -27.97 3.09 -5.59
CA VAL A 72 -27.36 1.91 -6.22
C VAL A 72 -26.87 2.18 -7.64
N ALA A 73 -27.57 3.01 -8.42
CA ALA A 73 -27.23 3.26 -9.82
C ALA A 73 -25.98 4.14 -9.99
N GLN A 74 -25.88 5.20 -9.19
CA GLN A 74 -24.72 6.10 -9.24
C GLN A 74 -23.48 5.41 -8.64
N ALA A 75 -23.67 4.66 -7.56
CA ALA A 75 -22.55 4.00 -6.89
C ALA A 75 -21.97 2.83 -7.70
N ALA A 76 -22.80 2.09 -8.45
CA ALA A 76 -22.31 1.09 -9.40
C ALA A 76 -21.45 1.72 -10.50
N SER A 77 -21.81 2.90 -11.01
CA SER A 77 -21.03 3.64 -12.00
C SER A 77 -19.68 4.09 -11.44
N ASP A 78 -19.66 4.64 -10.23
CA ASP A 78 -18.44 5.10 -9.55
C ASP A 78 -17.49 3.93 -9.24
N SER A 79 -18.06 2.82 -8.78
CA SER A 79 -17.35 1.56 -8.57
C SER A 79 -16.65 1.08 -9.84
N MET A 80 -17.41 0.95 -10.92
CA MET A 80 -16.86 0.50 -12.21
C MET A 80 -15.76 1.42 -12.72
N ARG A 81 -15.92 2.75 -12.58
CA ARG A 81 -14.88 3.72 -12.96
C ARG A 81 -13.60 3.52 -12.17
N TYR A 82 -13.71 3.24 -10.88
CA TYR A 82 -12.56 3.03 -10.01
C TYR A 82 -11.76 1.78 -10.40
N GLY A 83 -12.44 0.64 -10.52
CA GLY A 83 -11.80 -0.60 -10.95
C GLY A 83 -11.21 -0.49 -12.35
N ALA A 84 -11.93 0.18 -13.27
CA ALA A 84 -11.46 0.37 -14.65
C ALA A 84 -10.20 1.21 -14.69
N TYR A 85 -10.13 2.29 -13.91
CA TYR A 85 -8.94 3.12 -13.78
C TYR A 85 -7.73 2.31 -13.27
N ALA A 86 -7.90 1.51 -12.21
CA ALA A 86 -6.82 0.70 -11.65
C ALA A 86 -6.27 -0.36 -12.63
N MET A 87 -7.14 -0.94 -13.46
CA MET A 87 -6.72 -1.89 -14.50
C MET A 87 -6.09 -1.18 -15.70
N GLU A 88 -6.68 -0.08 -16.15
CA GLU A 88 -6.21 0.70 -17.30
C GLU A 88 -4.81 1.26 -17.04
N VAL A 89 -4.58 1.83 -15.86
CA VAL A 89 -3.26 2.35 -15.47
C VAL A 89 -2.21 1.24 -15.52
N LEU A 90 -2.50 0.07 -14.94
CA LEU A 90 -1.58 -1.06 -14.98
C LEU A 90 -1.25 -1.50 -16.42
N ILE A 91 -2.26 -1.70 -17.25
CA ILE A 91 -2.09 -2.13 -18.64
C ILE A 91 -1.29 -1.10 -19.43
N ASN A 92 -1.60 0.19 -19.29
CA ASN A 92 -0.90 1.25 -19.99
C ASN A 92 0.55 1.37 -19.57
N GLU A 93 0.87 1.23 -18.28
CA GLU A 93 2.26 1.24 -17.80
C GLU A 93 3.05 0.01 -18.29
N LEU A 94 2.42 -1.16 -18.40
CA LEU A 94 3.05 -2.33 -19.02
C LEU A 94 3.34 -2.11 -20.50
N ILE A 95 2.44 -1.46 -21.23
CA ILE A 95 2.65 -1.12 -22.64
C ILE A 95 3.78 -0.10 -22.78
N LYS A 96 3.81 0.94 -21.94
CA LYS A 96 4.89 1.93 -21.92
C LYS A 96 6.25 1.32 -21.60
N ALA A 97 6.29 0.30 -20.75
CA ALA A 97 7.50 -0.46 -20.45
C ALA A 97 7.97 -1.35 -21.63
N GLY A 98 7.16 -1.50 -22.69
CA GLY A 98 7.49 -2.28 -23.90
C GLY A 98 6.69 -3.57 -24.05
N GLY A 99 5.70 -3.82 -23.18
CA GLY A 99 4.81 -4.97 -23.26
C GLY A 99 3.82 -4.86 -24.44
N ARG A 100 3.48 -6.01 -25.03
CA ARG A 100 2.47 -6.08 -26.10
C ARG A 100 1.15 -6.62 -25.59
N ARG A 101 0.06 -5.86 -25.79
CA ARG A 101 -1.27 -6.17 -25.24
C ARG A 101 -1.75 -7.56 -25.65
N GLU A 102 -1.52 -7.94 -26.90
CA GLU A 102 -1.89 -9.24 -27.47
C GLU A 102 -1.14 -10.43 -26.84
N ARG A 103 -0.06 -10.16 -26.08
CA ARG A 103 0.74 -11.16 -25.37
C ARG A 103 0.46 -11.19 -23.87
N PHE A 104 -0.38 -10.28 -23.39
CA PHE A 104 -0.67 -10.21 -21.96
C PHE A 104 -1.43 -11.45 -21.50
N GLU A 105 -0.93 -12.00 -20.41
CA GLU A 105 -1.60 -13.04 -19.64
C GLU A 105 -1.87 -12.50 -18.24
N ALA A 106 -3.06 -12.79 -17.71
CA ALA A 106 -3.48 -12.35 -16.40
C ALA A 106 -3.61 -13.52 -15.42
N LYS A 107 -3.28 -13.26 -14.16
CA LYS A 107 -3.60 -14.12 -13.01
C LYS A 107 -4.26 -13.28 -11.94
N VAL A 108 -5.40 -13.73 -11.42
CA VAL A 108 -6.23 -12.91 -10.52
C VAL A 108 -6.50 -13.60 -9.20
N PHE A 109 -6.41 -12.85 -8.11
CA PHE A 109 -6.47 -13.39 -6.76
C PHE A 109 -7.25 -12.44 -5.84
N GLY A 110 -7.87 -12.98 -4.79
CA GLY A 110 -8.53 -12.17 -3.76
C GLY A 110 -10.04 -12.40 -3.72
N GLY A 111 -10.82 -11.34 -3.52
CA GLY A 111 -12.29 -11.41 -3.48
C GLY A 111 -12.87 -12.18 -2.28
N GLY A 112 -12.06 -12.44 -1.25
CA GLY A 112 -12.49 -13.24 -0.09
C GLY A 112 -13.41 -12.49 0.87
N ALA A 113 -14.38 -13.19 1.44
CA ALA A 113 -15.23 -12.73 2.53
C ALA A 113 -14.53 -12.94 3.87
N VAL A 114 -13.79 -11.93 4.33
CA VAL A 114 -12.89 -12.04 5.50
C VAL A 114 -13.59 -11.71 6.83
N LEU A 115 -14.62 -10.87 6.81
CA LEU A 115 -15.42 -10.54 7.99
C LEU A 115 -16.78 -11.26 7.91
N ALA A 116 -17.27 -11.73 9.06
CA ALA A 116 -18.61 -12.28 9.17
C ALA A 116 -19.64 -11.14 9.08
N GLY A 117 -20.11 -10.85 7.86
CA GLY A 117 -21.15 -9.85 7.60
C GLY A 117 -21.50 -9.80 6.12
N MET A 118 -22.80 -9.66 5.80
CA MET A 118 -23.33 -9.67 4.43
C MET A 118 -22.63 -8.65 3.51
N THR A 119 -22.23 -7.48 4.04
CA THR A 119 -21.61 -6.40 3.27
C THR A 119 -20.26 -6.81 2.66
N THR A 120 -19.42 -7.53 3.41
CA THR A 120 -18.09 -7.92 2.90
C THR A 120 -18.13 -9.09 1.90
N MET A 121 -19.15 -9.95 2.00
CA MET A 121 -19.41 -10.99 0.99
C MET A 121 -19.76 -10.35 -0.36
N ASN A 122 -20.66 -9.37 -0.34
CA ASN A 122 -21.11 -8.69 -1.56
C ASN A 122 -19.96 -7.96 -2.28
N ILE A 123 -19.07 -7.30 -1.53
CA ILE A 123 -17.91 -6.58 -2.12
C ILE A 123 -16.94 -7.55 -2.82
N GLY A 124 -16.61 -8.69 -2.20
CA GLY A 124 -15.68 -9.67 -2.76
C GLY A 124 -16.18 -10.28 -4.07
N ASP A 125 -17.48 -10.60 -4.13
CA ASP A 125 -18.12 -11.13 -5.33
C ASP A 125 -18.15 -10.09 -6.46
N ARG A 126 -18.52 -8.84 -6.15
CA ARG A 126 -18.51 -7.73 -7.12
C ARG A 126 -17.12 -7.46 -7.69
N ASN A 127 -16.08 -7.44 -6.86
CA ASN A 127 -14.69 -7.25 -7.30
C ASN A 127 -14.24 -8.41 -8.22
N SER A 128 -14.62 -9.64 -7.87
CA SER A 128 -14.28 -10.85 -8.64
C SER A 128 -15.00 -10.87 -9.99
N GLU A 129 -16.27 -10.49 -10.03
CA GLU A 129 -17.02 -10.40 -11.28
C GLU A 129 -16.49 -9.27 -12.17
N PHE A 130 -16.20 -8.11 -11.57
CA PHE A 130 -15.62 -6.98 -12.27
C PHE A 130 -14.31 -7.34 -12.98
N VAL A 131 -13.35 -7.97 -12.29
CA VAL A 131 -12.04 -8.29 -12.90
C VAL A 131 -12.19 -9.26 -14.07
N ARG A 132 -13.07 -10.27 -13.94
CA ARG A 132 -13.33 -11.24 -15.01
C ARG A 132 -13.94 -10.57 -16.23
N ARG A 133 -14.96 -9.73 -16.05
CA ARG A 133 -15.59 -8.98 -17.15
C ARG A 133 -14.60 -8.02 -17.82
N TYR A 134 -13.84 -7.27 -17.02
CA TYR A 134 -12.88 -6.31 -17.55
C TYR A 134 -11.80 -6.98 -18.40
N LEU A 135 -11.18 -8.06 -17.90
CA LEU A 135 -10.15 -8.80 -18.64
C LEU A 135 -10.72 -9.46 -19.91
N ALA A 136 -11.95 -9.96 -19.87
CA ALA A 136 -12.63 -10.50 -21.04
C ALA A 136 -12.87 -9.43 -22.13
N LEU A 137 -13.33 -8.24 -21.75
CA LEU A 137 -13.51 -7.10 -22.66
C LEU A 137 -12.18 -6.65 -23.29
N GLU A 138 -11.12 -6.64 -22.49
CA GLU A 138 -9.77 -6.31 -22.92
C GLU A 138 -9.07 -7.44 -23.70
N LYS A 139 -9.73 -8.59 -23.88
CA LYS A 139 -9.20 -9.79 -24.53
C LYS A 139 -7.90 -10.31 -23.91
N ILE A 140 -7.69 -10.07 -22.62
CA ILE A 140 -6.55 -10.59 -21.86
C ILE A 140 -6.98 -11.91 -21.21
N ARG A 141 -6.29 -13.00 -21.55
CA ARG A 141 -6.64 -14.33 -21.05
C ARG A 141 -6.24 -14.48 -19.58
N ILE A 142 -7.18 -14.95 -18.76
CA ILE A 142 -6.90 -15.39 -17.39
C ILE A 142 -6.33 -16.80 -17.47
N VAL A 143 -5.07 -16.97 -17.06
CA VAL A 143 -4.38 -18.29 -17.06
C VAL A 143 -4.43 -18.98 -15.70
N ALA A 144 -4.72 -18.24 -14.63
CA ALA A 144 -4.96 -18.79 -13.29
C ALA A 144 -5.80 -17.81 -12.46
N GLU A 145 -6.68 -18.34 -11.61
CA GLU A 145 -7.42 -17.54 -10.64
C GLU A 145 -7.63 -18.27 -9.30
N ASP A 146 -7.59 -17.53 -8.20
CA ASP A 146 -8.09 -17.96 -6.88
C ASP A 146 -8.84 -16.77 -6.25
N LEU A 147 -10.10 -16.66 -6.65
CA LEU A 147 -11.04 -15.62 -6.25
C LEU A 147 -12.04 -16.16 -5.20
N GLN A 148 -12.77 -15.25 -4.56
CA GLN A 148 -13.87 -15.55 -3.62
C GLN A 148 -13.40 -16.38 -2.40
N GLY A 149 -14.30 -17.05 -1.68
CA GLY A 149 -13.95 -17.87 -0.49
C GLY A 149 -13.88 -17.09 0.83
N ASN A 150 -13.54 -17.78 1.92
CA ASN A 150 -13.69 -17.31 3.30
C ASN A 150 -12.37 -16.98 4.01
N HIS A 151 -11.26 -16.93 3.28
CA HIS A 151 -9.93 -16.71 3.84
C HIS A 151 -9.21 -15.56 3.14
N PRO A 152 -8.59 -14.63 3.89
CA PRO A 152 -7.66 -13.68 3.31
C PRO A 152 -6.44 -14.41 2.76
N ARG A 153 -5.77 -13.82 1.78
CA ARG A 153 -4.68 -14.46 1.04
C ARG A 153 -3.50 -13.52 0.93
N LYS A 154 -2.30 -14.02 1.23
CA LYS A 154 -1.05 -13.37 0.82
C LYS A 154 -0.69 -13.85 -0.58
N VAL A 155 -0.46 -12.93 -1.50
CA VAL A 155 -0.05 -13.19 -2.88
C VAL A 155 1.37 -12.66 -3.06
N ALA A 156 2.23 -13.49 -3.66
CA ALA A 156 3.57 -13.11 -4.08
C ALA A 156 3.73 -13.46 -5.56
N PHE A 157 3.95 -12.45 -6.39
CA PHE A 157 4.06 -12.55 -7.83
C PHE A 157 5.48 -12.22 -8.28
N MET A 158 6.05 -13.07 -9.14
CA MET A 158 7.34 -12.86 -9.79
C MET A 158 7.10 -12.50 -11.26
N PRO A 159 7.12 -11.20 -11.64
CA PRO A 159 6.72 -10.76 -12.97
C PRO A 159 7.52 -11.39 -14.10
N ARG A 160 8.83 -11.56 -13.89
CA ARG A 160 9.77 -12.10 -14.87
C ARG A 160 9.45 -13.53 -15.30
N THR A 161 9.11 -14.39 -14.35
CA THR A 161 8.78 -15.81 -14.62
C THR A 161 7.28 -16.04 -14.79
N GLY A 162 6.48 -15.11 -14.28
CA GLY A 162 5.04 -15.26 -14.14
C GLY A 162 4.58 -16.09 -12.97
N GLN A 163 5.48 -16.62 -12.15
CA GLN A 163 5.09 -17.49 -11.05
C GLN A 163 4.34 -16.70 -9.97
N VAL A 164 3.25 -17.27 -9.46
CA VAL A 164 2.51 -16.72 -8.32
C VAL A 164 2.45 -17.75 -7.22
N MET A 165 2.67 -17.31 -5.99
CA MET A 165 2.48 -18.08 -4.78
C MET A 165 1.37 -17.46 -3.94
N VAL A 166 0.42 -18.29 -3.53
CA VAL A 166 -0.73 -17.88 -2.74
C VAL A 166 -0.70 -18.63 -1.42
N LYS A 167 -0.76 -17.88 -0.31
CA LYS A 167 -0.90 -18.44 1.04
C LYS A 167 -2.22 -17.97 1.64
N LYS A 168 -3.16 -18.90 1.83
CA LYS A 168 -4.38 -18.65 2.60
C LYS A 168 -4.00 -18.41 4.06
N LEU A 169 -4.44 -17.28 4.60
CA LEU A 169 -4.17 -16.87 5.97
C LEU A 169 -5.30 -17.38 6.86
N ARG A 170 -4.94 -17.92 8.02
CA ARG A 170 -5.94 -18.33 9.01
C ARG A 170 -6.49 -17.07 9.67
N LEU A 171 -7.82 -16.93 9.64
CA LEU A 171 -8.50 -16.00 10.52
C LEU A 171 -8.39 -16.59 11.93
N GLN A 172 -7.57 -15.99 12.79
CA GLN A 172 -7.73 -16.17 14.23
C GLN A 172 -9.02 -15.43 14.59
N GLN A 173 -10.16 -16.07 14.39
CA GLN A 173 -11.33 -15.72 15.17
C GLN A 173 -11.00 -16.13 16.59
N GLU A 174 -10.77 -15.15 17.47
CA GLU A 174 -11.01 -15.40 18.88
C GLU A 174 -12.49 -15.81 19.00
N ALA A 175 -12.73 -17.11 19.14
CA ALA A 175 -14.05 -17.64 19.39
C ALA A 175 -14.63 -16.87 20.59
N GLY A 176 -15.77 -16.22 20.37
CA GLY A 176 -16.46 -15.44 21.39
C GLY A 176 -16.26 -13.92 21.34
N VAL A 177 -15.49 -13.32 20.42
CA VAL A 177 -15.49 -11.84 20.29
C VAL A 177 -16.87 -11.33 19.88
N ALA A 178 -17.50 -11.95 18.88
CA ALA A 178 -18.85 -11.57 18.46
C ALA A 178 -19.90 -11.79 19.56
N GLU A 179 -19.80 -12.89 20.33
CA GLU A 179 -20.69 -13.16 21.46
C GLU A 179 -20.44 -12.18 22.61
N ARG A 180 -19.19 -11.82 22.90
CA ARG A 180 -18.82 -10.79 23.87
C ARG A 180 -19.34 -9.42 23.42
N GLU A 181 -19.17 -9.06 22.15
CA GLU A 181 -19.70 -7.80 21.60
C GLU A 181 -21.23 -7.76 21.67
N GLN A 182 -21.92 -8.83 21.28
CA GLN A 182 -23.38 -8.92 21.39
C GLN A 182 -23.84 -8.87 22.85
N ALA A 183 -23.15 -9.56 23.77
CA ALA A 183 -23.45 -9.50 25.20
C ALA A 183 -23.25 -8.07 25.75
N LEU A 184 -22.22 -7.35 25.29
CA LEU A 184 -21.98 -5.95 25.66
C LEU A 184 -23.02 -4.99 25.09
N VAL A 185 -23.49 -5.22 23.86
CA VAL A 185 -24.57 -4.42 23.25
C VAL A 185 -25.90 -4.65 23.97
N ARG A 186 -26.13 -5.84 24.52
CA ARG A 186 -27.32 -6.19 25.31
C ARG A 186 -27.27 -5.68 26.77
N GLN A 187 -26.15 -5.12 27.23
CA GLN A 187 -26.06 -4.56 28.59
C GLN A 187 -26.80 -3.23 28.70
N SER A 188 -27.36 -2.96 29.88
CA SER A 188 -28.06 -1.72 30.19
C SER A 188 -27.13 -0.51 30.10
N ALA A 189 -27.70 0.68 29.86
CA ALA A 189 -26.96 1.93 29.76
C ALA A 189 -26.13 2.24 31.03
N GLU A 190 -26.63 1.84 32.20
CA GLU A 190 -25.95 2.00 33.49
C GLU A 190 -24.70 1.13 33.59
N ALA A 191 -24.79 -0.16 33.26
CA ALA A 191 -23.64 -1.07 33.25
C ALA A 191 -22.55 -0.63 32.25
N ARG A 192 -22.97 -0.04 31.12
CA ARG A 192 -22.07 0.55 30.13
C ARG A 192 -21.36 1.80 30.68
N ALA A 193 -22.07 2.67 31.40
CA ALA A 193 -21.50 3.88 31.99
C ALA A 193 -20.48 3.58 33.09
N GLU A 194 -20.78 2.62 33.96
CA GLU A 194 -19.90 2.21 35.06
C GLU A 194 -18.59 1.60 34.54
N ARG A 195 -18.67 0.76 33.50
CA ARG A 195 -17.48 0.19 32.85
C ARG A 195 -16.63 1.24 32.14
N LEU A 196 -17.24 2.20 31.44
CA LEU A 196 -16.51 3.31 30.82
C LEU A 196 -15.78 4.17 31.86
N ALA A 197 -16.40 4.40 33.03
CA ALA A 197 -15.77 5.08 34.14
C ALA A 197 -14.57 4.28 34.71
N ALA A 198 -14.71 2.96 34.87
CA ALA A 198 -13.62 2.08 35.31
C ALA A 198 -12.47 1.97 34.29
N ALA A 199 -12.79 1.93 32.99
CA ALA A 199 -11.81 1.90 31.91
C ALA A 199 -11.03 3.22 31.85
N ARG A 200 -11.71 4.37 31.96
CA ARG A 200 -11.09 5.70 32.03
C ARG A 200 -10.12 5.84 33.21
N LYS A 201 -10.40 5.21 34.35
CA LYS A 201 -9.49 5.20 35.51
C LYS A 201 -8.21 4.39 35.28
N ARG A 202 -8.18 3.47 34.30
CA ARG A 202 -7.03 2.62 33.97
C ARG A 202 -6.21 3.12 32.77
N VAL A 203 -6.69 4.15 32.07
CA VAL A 203 -5.95 4.73 30.95
C VAL A 203 -5.00 5.79 31.51
N GLU A 204 -3.72 5.46 31.62
CA GLU A 204 -2.67 6.46 31.77
C GLU A 204 -2.47 7.14 30.40
N LEU A 205 -2.84 8.42 30.30
CA LEU A 205 -2.48 9.23 29.15
C LEU A 205 -0.98 9.51 29.22
N PHE A 206 -0.23 9.10 28.19
CA PHE A 206 1.13 9.60 28.00
C PHE A 206 1.07 11.10 27.64
N SER A 207 0.91 11.96 28.64
CA SER A 207 1.23 13.38 28.51
C SER A 207 2.70 13.57 28.81
N THR A 208 3.48 13.93 27.79
CA THR A 208 4.79 14.56 27.98
C THR A 208 4.60 15.78 28.88
N PRO A 209 5.30 15.91 30.03
CA PRO A 209 5.19 17.12 30.82
C PRO A 209 5.87 18.26 30.05
N ALA A 210 5.08 19.28 29.71
CA ALA A 210 5.58 20.56 29.26
C ALA A 210 6.47 21.15 30.36
N ALA A 211 7.78 21.03 30.21
CA ALA A 211 8.75 21.67 31.08
C ALA A 211 8.61 23.19 30.93
N ALA A 212 8.25 23.82 32.06
CA ALA A 212 8.32 25.22 32.42
C ALA A 212 8.88 26.19 31.37
N ARG A 213 8.01 27.09 30.89
CA ARG A 213 8.48 28.40 30.40
C ARG A 213 9.04 29.18 31.58
N PRO A 214 10.32 29.58 31.61
CA PRO A 214 10.80 30.49 32.64
C PRO A 214 10.19 31.88 32.40
N ARG A 215 9.52 32.36 33.45
CA ARG A 215 8.94 33.69 33.62
C ARG A 215 10.08 34.71 33.64
N VAL A 216 10.12 35.61 32.65
CA VAL A 216 11.03 36.76 32.65
C VAL A 216 10.45 37.82 33.56
N GLU A 217 11.09 38.04 34.71
CA GLU A 217 10.82 39.19 35.57
C GLU A 217 11.51 40.43 35.02
N LEU A 218 10.73 41.50 34.90
CA LEU A 218 11.17 42.83 34.53
C LEU A 218 11.90 43.45 35.74
N PHE A 219 13.21 43.64 35.65
CA PHE A 219 13.94 44.54 36.54
C PHE A 219 14.56 45.67 35.73
N GLY A 220 14.17 46.89 36.06
CA GLY A 220 14.82 48.10 35.58
C GLY A 220 16.08 48.43 36.37
N ALA A 221 16.89 49.28 35.74
CA ALA A 221 17.94 50.15 36.29
C ALA A 221 19.37 49.59 36.50
N ALA A 222 20.23 50.06 35.58
CA ALA A 222 21.54 50.72 35.81
C ALA A 222 22.76 49.92 36.32
N GLY A 223 23.87 50.04 35.56
CA GLY A 223 25.22 50.15 36.14
C GLY A 223 26.32 49.29 35.52
N GLY A 224 27.05 49.86 34.54
CA GLY A 224 28.53 49.85 34.39
C GLY A 224 29.38 48.56 34.43
N GLY A 225 30.29 48.42 33.44
CA GLY A 225 31.62 47.85 33.69
C GLY A 225 32.17 46.81 32.68
N ALA A 226 33.06 47.31 31.81
CA ALA A 226 34.23 46.72 31.13
C ALA A 226 34.56 45.20 31.15
N GLY A 227 35.07 44.68 30.02
CA GLY A 227 35.97 43.52 29.98
C GLY A 227 36.04 42.76 28.64
N ALA A 228 37.24 42.58 28.09
CA ALA A 228 37.55 42.07 26.75
C ALA A 228 37.62 40.53 26.60
N GLY A 229 37.54 40.02 25.35
CA GLY A 229 38.00 38.66 24.98
C GLY A 229 37.27 38.02 23.78
N SER A 230 37.97 37.81 22.66
CA SER A 230 37.58 37.07 21.43
C SER A 230 38.02 35.58 21.48
N PRO A 231 37.84 34.68 20.47
CA PRO A 231 36.96 34.63 19.27
C PRO A 231 36.12 33.31 19.10
N LYS A 232 35.42 33.20 17.95
CA LYS A 232 34.42 32.19 17.44
C LYS A 232 34.84 30.69 17.39
N PRO A 233 33.90 29.75 17.10
CA PRO A 233 33.70 29.27 15.70
C PRO A 233 32.20 29.11 15.34
N ARG A 234 31.68 29.69 14.24
CA ARG A 234 31.63 29.25 12.82
C ARG A 234 30.83 27.96 12.59
N ILE A 235 29.62 28.14 12.06
CA ILE A 235 28.70 27.14 11.52
C ILE A 235 29.02 26.98 10.02
N GLU A 236 29.15 25.75 9.52
CA GLU A 236 29.19 25.45 8.08
C GLU A 236 28.12 24.40 7.72
N LEU A 237 27.22 24.81 6.82
CA LEU A 237 26.36 23.97 6.01
C LEU A 237 27.08 23.68 4.69
N PHE A 238 27.13 22.41 4.28
CA PHE A 238 27.47 21.97 2.92
C PHE A 238 26.26 21.21 2.36
N GLY A 239 25.83 21.34 1.11
CA GLY A 239 26.40 22.02 -0.05
C GLY A 239 25.88 21.31 -1.31
N GLY A 240 25.30 22.07 -2.25
CA GLY A 240 24.88 21.58 -3.56
C GLY A 240 25.78 22.14 -4.67
N GLY A 241 26.39 21.24 -5.46
CA GLY A 241 26.96 21.42 -6.81
C GLY A 241 28.11 22.43 -7.01
N PRO A 242 28.76 22.49 -8.19
CA PRO A 242 28.60 21.72 -9.44
C PRO A 242 29.93 21.15 -10.04
N ARG A 243 29.81 20.37 -11.13
CA ARG A 243 30.89 19.84 -12.00
C ARG A 243 31.66 20.95 -12.75
N PRO A 244 32.90 20.71 -13.19
CA PRO A 244 33.16 20.58 -14.65
C PRO A 244 34.18 19.51 -15.08
N ILE A 245 34.44 19.44 -16.39
CA ILE A 245 34.92 18.34 -17.26
C ILE A 245 36.39 18.52 -17.71
N LYS A 246 37.02 17.41 -18.15
CA LYS A 246 38.10 17.18 -19.17
C LYS A 246 39.36 16.51 -18.54
N SER A 247 40.09 15.57 -19.14
CA SER A 247 40.08 14.87 -20.44
C SER A 247 41.18 13.78 -20.46
N ASN A 248 41.00 12.74 -21.29
CA ASN A 248 42.00 11.95 -22.05
C ASN A 248 43.01 11.00 -21.36
N ASN A 249 42.91 9.69 -21.65
CA ASN A 249 43.69 8.95 -22.68
C ASN A 249 43.32 7.43 -22.62
N ALA A 250 42.84 6.82 -23.71
CA ALA A 250 43.56 5.97 -24.70
C ALA A 250 43.38 4.43 -24.43
N ARG A 251 42.53 3.75 -25.23
CA ARG A 251 42.82 2.65 -26.21
C ARG A 251 43.61 1.44 -25.65
N THR A 252 43.07 0.22 -25.66
CA THR A 252 43.07 -0.79 -26.77
C THR A 252 42.29 -2.05 -26.26
N THR A 253 41.32 -2.65 -26.98
CA THR A 253 41.42 -3.88 -27.84
C THR A 253 42.27 -4.99 -27.19
N GLU A 254 41.95 -6.30 -27.12
CA GLU A 254 41.14 -7.25 -27.89
C GLU A 254 41.18 -8.60 -27.11
N GLU A 255 40.23 -9.50 -27.41
CA GLU A 255 40.35 -10.98 -27.44
C GLU A 255 41.02 -11.78 -26.28
N ALA A 256 40.21 -12.62 -25.62
CA ALA A 256 40.38 -14.09 -25.50
C ALA A 256 39.08 -14.73 -24.97
#